data_AF-A0AB74V1N6-F1
#
_entry.id   AF-A0AB74V1N6-F1
#
_cell.length_a   1.000
_cell.length_b   1.000
_cell.length_c   1.000
_cell.angle_alpha   90.00
_cell.angle_beta   90.00
_cell.angle_gamma   90.00
#
_symmetry.space_group_name_H-M   'P 1'
#
loop_
_entity.id
_entity.type
_entity.pdbx_description
1 polymer ?
#
loop_
_entity_poly.entity_id
_entity_poly.type
_entity_poly.pdbx_seq_one_letter_code
_entity_poly.pdbx_strand_id
1 'polypeptide(L)'
;MKLVQPSFTGGEISPSLYARTDLARYANSLKTCRNMIVSAYGGCYNRPGTRFLKATKDSGSKKSRLIPFQFSSQQSYVIELGHLYARFYANGAQVVDGGGAPVAVTTPYTEDDIWGVRLTQSADVMQLVHRKYPPQTLKRLSASSFSVGEYVVYEGPFQPVNPNLAIKLAASMSSGNVTVSSNTAGVFSADMVGMLVYLEDSNLSLMKPWTSGEKGITVGTIRRNAGKTYRAAQLSTGGTYVLAGGNAPQHDQGAQWDGPGDVRSDGTANYSVGVLWEYLDSGYGIVKLSAYVSDSQMTGVVTKQLPSGVLGGAGSPELTWSLTGDGTTTTFTIAGNTAVSTDRYVVTVGGTEVVADPNAQPYPKGPVEACVAAMSHLPGGMLAQDCDGQAIACVDHAALTVAWHTARIAMLSLQPCWRLESESGAWVVISKCTRCETRERGYVYGDAIEGLSLPVAGDDLAFHWERIVRVEDAGEQLVAKIYAGDRNYAAGGEPGRYISTHNTSVAKR
;
A
#
# COMPACT_ATOMS: atom_id res chain seq x y z
N MET A 1 -58.87 -13.07 48.18
CA MET A 1 -58.17 -11.79 48.46
C MET A 1 -57.69 -11.21 47.13
N LYS A 2 -58.13 -10.01 46.74
CA LYS A 2 -57.57 -9.33 45.56
C LYS A 2 -56.30 -8.62 46.02
N LEU A 3 -55.13 -9.07 45.56
CA LEU A 3 -53.88 -8.34 45.80
C LEU A 3 -53.97 -7.00 45.06
N VAL A 4 -53.68 -5.91 45.76
CA VAL A 4 -53.57 -4.59 45.14
C VAL A 4 -52.22 -4.52 44.46
N GLN A 5 -52.21 -4.24 43.15
CA GLN A 5 -51.00 -3.91 42.41
C GLN A 5 -50.92 -2.38 42.30
N PRO A 6 -50.07 -1.71 43.10
CA PRO A 6 -50.12 -0.27 43.26
C PRO A 6 -49.47 0.49 42.10
N SER A 7 -48.67 -0.18 41.27
CA SER A 7 -47.88 0.45 40.21
C SER A 7 -47.52 -0.54 39.10
N PHE A 8 -47.25 0.01 37.91
CA PHE A 8 -46.76 -0.69 36.72
C PHE A 8 -45.36 -0.23 36.28
N THR A 9 -44.67 0.59 37.06
CA THR A 9 -43.35 1.19 36.70
C THR A 9 -42.27 0.16 36.31
N GLY A 10 -42.42 -1.10 36.71
CA GLY A 10 -41.50 -2.19 36.37
C GLY A 10 -41.54 -2.62 34.91
N GLY A 11 -42.53 -2.18 34.13
CA GLY A 11 -42.68 -2.55 32.72
C GLY A 11 -43.17 -3.97 32.51
N GLU A 12 -43.03 -4.49 31.29
CA GLU A 12 -43.25 -5.92 31.01
C GLU A 12 -42.02 -6.72 31.47
N ILE A 13 -42.22 -7.67 32.40
CA ILE A 13 -41.14 -8.50 32.93
C ILE A 13 -40.85 -9.67 31.98
N SER A 14 -39.58 -10.09 31.90
CA SER A 14 -39.18 -11.24 31.08
C SER A 14 -39.93 -12.53 31.45
N PRO A 15 -40.29 -13.40 30.48
CA PRO A 15 -40.97 -14.67 30.75
C PRO A 15 -40.29 -15.57 31.79
N SER A 16 -38.95 -15.55 31.88
CA SER A 16 -38.19 -16.32 32.86
C SER A 16 -38.38 -15.87 34.31
N LEU A 17 -38.93 -14.66 34.51
CA LEU A 17 -39.14 -14.05 35.83
C LEU A 17 -40.60 -14.14 36.29
N TYR A 18 -41.49 -14.78 35.52
CA TYR A 18 -42.92 -14.89 35.84
C TYR A 18 -43.25 -15.62 37.14
N ALA A 19 -42.33 -16.44 37.67
CA ALA A 19 -42.53 -17.15 38.94
C ALA A 19 -41.72 -16.53 40.10
N ARG A 20 -40.90 -15.51 39.85
CA ARG A 20 -40.01 -14.89 40.84
C ARG A 20 -40.74 -13.84 41.66
N THR A 21 -41.76 -14.29 42.40
CA THR A 21 -42.60 -13.45 43.26
C THR A 21 -41.83 -12.80 44.41
N ASP A 22 -40.63 -13.32 44.71
CA ASP A 22 -39.69 -12.79 45.70
C ASP A 22 -39.01 -11.48 45.26
N LEU A 23 -38.93 -11.21 43.95
CA LEU A 23 -38.29 -9.99 43.46
C LEU A 23 -39.17 -8.78 43.76
N ALA A 24 -38.60 -7.75 44.38
CA ALA A 24 -39.29 -6.49 44.65
C ALA A 24 -39.90 -5.85 43.38
N ARG A 25 -39.26 -6.05 42.21
CA ARG A 25 -39.74 -5.57 40.92
C ARG A 25 -40.97 -6.33 40.42
N TYR A 26 -41.19 -7.58 40.85
CA TYR A 26 -42.33 -8.42 40.43
C TYR A 26 -43.66 -7.74 40.77
N ALA A 27 -43.79 -7.20 41.98
CA ALA A 27 -45.01 -6.55 42.46
C ALA A 27 -45.40 -5.29 41.67
N ASN A 28 -44.44 -4.65 40.98
CA ASN A 28 -44.66 -3.42 40.21
C ASN A 28 -44.52 -3.63 38.69
N SER A 29 -44.44 -4.88 38.22
CA SER A 29 -44.29 -5.21 36.80
C SER A 29 -45.53 -5.91 36.24
N LEU A 30 -45.65 -5.86 34.92
CA LEU A 30 -46.71 -6.53 34.17
C LEU A 30 -46.17 -7.82 33.57
N LYS A 31 -46.99 -8.87 33.55
CA LYS A 31 -46.71 -10.08 32.76
C LYS A 31 -46.75 -9.79 31.25
N THR A 32 -47.69 -8.95 30.83
CA THR A 32 -47.94 -8.58 29.43
C THR A 32 -48.52 -7.17 29.37
N CYS A 33 -47.99 -6.30 28.52
CA CYS A 33 -48.42 -4.91 28.36
C CYS A 33 -48.66 -4.61 26.86
N ARG A 34 -49.90 -4.81 26.38
CA ARG A 34 -50.25 -4.63 24.96
C ARG A 34 -50.89 -3.27 24.72
N ASN A 35 -50.39 -2.52 23.73
CA ASN A 35 -50.93 -1.23 23.30
C ASN A 35 -51.04 -0.18 24.43
N MET A 36 -50.17 -0.27 25.44
CA MET A 36 -50.09 0.69 26.54
C MET A 36 -48.67 1.26 26.63
N ILE A 37 -48.54 2.45 27.21
CA ILE A 37 -47.28 3.06 27.63
C ILE A 37 -47.30 3.15 29.15
N VAL A 38 -46.30 2.54 29.77
CA VAL A 38 -46.11 2.60 31.22
C VAL A 38 -45.60 3.99 31.59
N SER A 39 -46.29 4.63 32.54
CA SER A 39 -45.87 5.89 33.13
C SER A 39 -44.78 5.67 34.17
N ALA A 40 -43.80 6.57 34.23
CA ALA A 40 -42.86 6.61 35.35
C ALA A 40 -43.55 6.85 36.71
N TYR A 41 -44.79 7.37 36.70
CA TYR A 41 -45.60 7.62 37.90
C TYR A 41 -46.47 6.43 38.33
N GLY A 42 -46.32 5.26 37.68
CA GLY A 42 -46.94 4.00 38.09
C GLY A 42 -48.24 3.63 37.39
N GLY A 43 -48.88 4.57 36.69
CA GLY A 43 -50.02 4.26 35.81
C GLY A 43 -49.62 3.67 34.46
N CYS A 44 -50.62 3.24 33.68
CA CYS A 44 -50.47 2.93 32.26
C CYS A 44 -51.46 3.77 31.46
N TYR A 45 -51.03 4.27 30.30
CA TYR A 45 -51.89 4.98 29.36
C TYR A 45 -52.01 4.20 28.06
N ASN A 46 -53.13 4.32 27.35
CA ASN A 46 -53.23 3.76 26.00
C ASN A 46 -52.13 4.36 25.10
N ARG A 47 -51.50 3.53 24.28
CA ARG A 47 -50.56 4.00 23.26
C ARG A 47 -51.27 4.99 22.33
N PRO A 48 -50.66 6.15 22.00
CA PRO A 48 -51.21 7.06 21.02
C PRO A 48 -51.53 6.34 19.70
N GLY A 49 -52.70 6.63 19.13
CA GLY A 49 -53.10 6.07 17.84
C GLY A 49 -52.16 6.51 16.71
N THR A 50 -52.13 5.72 15.64
CA THR A 50 -51.42 6.08 14.41
C THR A 50 -52.34 6.87 13.48
N ARG A 51 -51.87 8.00 12.95
CA ARG A 51 -52.56 8.74 11.88
C ARG A 51 -52.14 8.18 10.51
N PHE A 52 -53.12 7.82 9.68
CA PHE A 52 -52.83 7.49 8.29
C PHE A 52 -52.42 8.75 7.53
N LEU A 53 -51.27 8.73 6.85
CA LEU A 53 -50.77 9.85 6.05
C LEU A 53 -50.93 9.59 4.55
N LYS A 54 -50.41 8.45 4.08
CA LYS A 54 -50.44 8.06 2.67
C LYS A 54 -50.20 6.55 2.55
N ALA A 55 -50.69 5.95 1.47
CA ALA A 55 -50.20 4.66 1.00
C ALA A 55 -48.78 4.81 0.43
N THR A 56 -48.04 3.70 0.37
CA THR A 56 -46.74 3.64 -0.31
C THR A 56 -46.90 3.93 -1.81
N LYS A 57 -45.82 4.25 -2.52
CA LYS A 57 -45.90 4.56 -3.97
C LYS A 57 -46.65 3.50 -4.77
N ASP A 58 -46.35 2.24 -4.48
CA ASP A 58 -46.92 1.09 -5.17
C ASP A 58 -48.19 0.56 -4.47
N SER A 59 -48.77 1.33 -3.55
CA SER A 59 -50.02 0.99 -2.84
C SER A 59 -50.03 -0.40 -2.21
N GLY A 60 -48.87 -0.83 -1.70
CA GLY A 60 -48.68 -2.14 -1.07
C GLY A 60 -48.47 -3.31 -2.04
N SER A 61 -48.47 -3.10 -3.35
CA SER A 61 -48.15 -4.16 -4.32
C SER A 61 -46.67 -4.56 -4.31
N LYS A 62 -45.81 -3.73 -3.69
CA LYS A 62 -44.39 -3.99 -3.47
C LYS A 62 -43.98 -3.65 -2.05
N LYS A 63 -42.90 -4.28 -1.57
CA LYS A 63 -42.36 -4.00 -0.23
C LYS A 63 -41.74 -2.59 -0.16
N SER A 64 -41.86 -1.95 0.99
CA SER A 64 -41.23 -0.67 1.31
C SER A 64 -40.69 -0.67 2.74
N ARG A 65 -39.63 0.09 3.00
CA ARG A 65 -39.00 0.24 4.30
C ARG A 65 -38.93 1.70 4.69
N LEU A 66 -39.31 2.01 5.93
CA LEU A 66 -39.14 3.35 6.48
C LEU A 66 -37.76 3.49 7.14
N ILE A 67 -37.07 4.59 6.83
CA ILE A 67 -35.73 4.90 7.33
C ILE A 67 -35.75 6.32 7.91
N PRO A 68 -35.22 6.54 9.13
CA PRO A 68 -35.13 7.88 9.70
C PRO A 68 -34.00 8.68 9.04
N PHE A 69 -34.23 9.98 8.83
CA PHE A 69 -33.20 10.94 8.41
C PHE A 69 -33.33 12.20 9.28
N GLN A 70 -32.29 12.52 10.05
CA GLN A 70 -32.34 13.63 11.01
C GLN A 70 -31.31 14.70 10.68
N PHE A 71 -31.73 15.78 10.01
CA PHE A 71 -30.84 16.91 9.72
C PHE A 71 -30.52 17.69 11.00
N SER A 72 -31.52 17.96 11.84
CA SER A 72 -31.36 18.65 13.13
C SER A 72 -32.44 18.23 14.13
N SER A 73 -32.43 18.81 15.34
CA SER A 73 -33.50 18.63 16.32
C SER A 73 -34.85 19.18 15.86
N GLN A 74 -34.86 20.12 14.91
CA GLN A 74 -36.08 20.76 14.41
C GLN A 74 -36.54 20.20 13.06
N GLN A 75 -35.63 19.63 12.28
CA GLN A 75 -35.91 19.13 10.94
C GLN A 75 -35.53 17.66 10.86
N SER A 76 -36.55 16.80 10.87
CA SER A 76 -36.45 15.37 10.73
C SER A 76 -37.38 14.88 9.62
N TYR A 77 -36.94 13.81 8.97
CA TYR A 77 -37.62 13.20 7.85
C TYR A 77 -37.76 11.70 8.10
N VAL A 78 -38.82 11.13 7.54
CA VAL A 78 -38.94 9.70 7.32
C VAL A 78 -38.81 9.45 5.83
N ILE A 79 -37.88 8.59 5.47
CA ILE A 79 -37.66 8.14 4.09
C ILE A 79 -38.41 6.84 3.87
N GLU A 80 -39.31 6.82 2.91
CA GLU A 80 -39.90 5.61 2.34
C GLU A 80 -38.96 5.09 1.25
N LEU A 81 -38.18 4.06 1.56
CA LEU A 81 -37.34 3.34 0.60
C LEU A 81 -38.15 2.19 0.00
N GLY A 82 -38.48 2.27 -1.28
CA GLY A 82 -39.23 1.26 -2.01
C GLY A 82 -38.49 0.77 -3.25
N HIS A 83 -39.17 0.00 -4.10
CA HIS A 83 -38.59 -0.59 -5.30
C HIS A 83 -38.10 0.48 -6.29
N LEU A 84 -36.79 0.69 -6.35
CA LEU A 84 -36.10 1.65 -7.22
C LEU A 84 -36.43 3.14 -6.93
N TYR A 85 -36.90 3.46 -5.72
CA TYR A 85 -37.13 4.85 -5.32
C TYR A 85 -36.94 5.10 -3.82
N ALA A 86 -36.78 6.37 -3.45
CA ALA A 86 -36.98 6.89 -2.12
C ALA A 86 -37.91 8.11 -2.13
N ARG A 87 -38.82 8.20 -1.16
CA ARG A 87 -39.76 9.33 -0.95
C ARG A 87 -39.63 9.88 0.47
N PHE A 88 -40.02 11.13 0.67
CA PHE A 88 -39.74 11.85 1.90
C PHE A 88 -41.03 12.32 2.59
N TYR A 89 -41.03 12.22 3.92
CA TYR A 89 -42.11 12.68 4.79
C TYR A 89 -41.52 13.54 5.90
N ALA A 90 -42.12 14.69 6.17
CA ALA A 90 -41.71 15.60 7.24
C ALA A 90 -42.94 16.27 7.84
N ASN A 91 -42.88 16.67 9.12
CA ASN A 91 -43.96 17.38 9.81
C ASN A 91 -45.34 16.70 9.68
N GLY A 92 -45.35 15.37 9.62
CA GLY A 92 -46.57 14.57 9.51
C GLY A 92 -47.28 14.65 8.16
N ALA A 93 -46.58 15.01 7.07
CA ALA A 93 -47.09 15.01 5.70
C ALA A 93 -46.02 14.52 4.69
N GLN A 94 -46.44 14.17 3.48
CA GLN A 94 -45.53 13.85 2.37
C GLN A 94 -44.88 15.14 1.85
N VAL A 95 -43.56 15.13 1.66
CA VAL A 95 -42.83 16.26 1.08
C VAL A 95 -43.16 16.36 -0.41
N VAL A 96 -43.51 17.56 -0.85
CA VAL A 96 -43.84 17.89 -2.24
C VAL A 96 -42.91 18.97 -2.78
N ASP A 97 -42.72 19.00 -4.09
CA ASP A 97 -42.00 20.06 -4.78
C ASP A 97 -42.85 21.33 -4.93
N GLY A 98 -42.32 22.36 -5.59
CA GLY A 98 -43.03 23.62 -5.83
C GLY A 98 -44.29 23.49 -6.69
N GLY A 99 -44.45 22.38 -7.42
CA GLY A 99 -45.63 22.05 -8.22
C GLY A 99 -46.64 21.15 -7.50
N GLY A 100 -46.37 20.75 -6.25
CA GLY A 100 -47.22 19.87 -5.45
C GLY A 100 -47.04 18.37 -5.75
N ALA A 101 -46.08 17.98 -6.58
CA ALA A 101 -45.78 16.57 -6.83
C ALA A 101 -44.93 15.98 -5.69
N PRO A 102 -45.12 14.71 -5.30
CA PRO A 102 -44.30 14.07 -4.28
C PRO A 102 -42.82 14.05 -4.64
N VAL A 103 -41.97 14.54 -3.74
CA VAL A 103 -40.51 14.47 -3.92
C VAL A 103 -40.08 13.02 -3.85
N ALA A 104 -39.46 12.55 -4.93
CA ALA A 104 -38.92 11.21 -5.03
C ALA A 104 -37.57 11.24 -5.75
N VAL A 105 -36.67 10.38 -5.31
CA VAL A 105 -35.36 10.15 -5.95
C VAL A 105 -35.26 8.69 -6.36
N THR A 106 -34.57 8.41 -7.46
CA THR A 106 -34.31 7.05 -7.92
C THR A 106 -33.25 6.41 -7.02
N THR A 107 -33.42 5.12 -6.72
CA THR A 107 -32.41 4.31 -6.02
C THR A 107 -32.16 3.03 -6.82
N PRO A 108 -31.00 2.37 -6.66
CA PRO A 108 -30.74 1.12 -7.38
C PRO A 108 -31.39 -0.11 -6.71
N TYR A 109 -32.00 0.04 -5.53
CA TYR A 109 -32.42 -1.08 -4.71
C TYR A 109 -33.78 -1.65 -5.13
N THR A 110 -33.82 -2.97 -5.38
CA THR A 110 -35.07 -3.70 -5.59
C THR A 110 -35.80 -3.94 -4.26
N GLU A 111 -37.07 -4.32 -4.33
CA GLU A 111 -37.89 -4.60 -3.14
C GLU A 111 -37.39 -5.76 -2.27
N ASP A 112 -36.60 -6.67 -2.85
CA ASP A 112 -36.01 -7.78 -2.11
C ASP A 112 -34.72 -7.38 -1.39
N ASP A 113 -34.08 -6.30 -1.84
CA ASP A 113 -32.79 -5.84 -1.30
C ASP A 113 -32.93 -4.67 -0.29
N ILE A 114 -34.03 -3.91 -0.30
CA ILE A 114 -34.22 -2.71 0.58
C ILE A 114 -34.04 -3.01 2.08
N TRP A 115 -34.34 -4.23 2.54
CA TRP A 115 -34.17 -4.64 3.93
C TRP A 115 -32.71 -4.95 4.29
N GLY A 116 -31.89 -5.30 3.29
CA GLY A 116 -30.45 -5.51 3.44
C GLY A 116 -29.64 -4.22 3.49
N VAL A 117 -30.22 -3.09 3.06
CA VAL A 117 -29.52 -1.79 3.03
C VAL A 117 -29.14 -1.36 4.46
N ARG A 118 -27.84 -1.13 4.66
CA ARG A 118 -27.29 -0.52 5.88
C ARG A 118 -27.03 0.94 5.62
N LEU A 119 -27.09 1.74 6.69
CA LEU A 119 -27.02 3.18 6.58
C LEU A 119 -26.27 3.80 7.74
N THR A 120 -25.60 4.91 7.45
CA THR A 120 -25.07 5.85 8.43
C THR A 120 -25.31 7.26 7.92
N GLN A 121 -25.52 8.20 8.83
CA GLN A 121 -25.88 9.57 8.48
C GLN A 121 -24.98 10.55 9.23
N SER A 122 -24.55 11.59 8.53
CA SER A 122 -23.90 12.77 9.11
C SER A 122 -24.55 14.02 8.51
N ALA A 123 -25.32 14.74 9.34
CA ALA A 123 -26.07 15.93 8.95
C ALA A 123 -26.89 15.70 7.65
N ASP A 124 -26.53 16.39 6.57
CA ASP A 124 -27.27 16.45 5.31
C ASP A 124 -27.04 15.22 4.43
N VAL A 125 -26.13 14.33 4.83
CA VAL A 125 -25.61 13.25 4.00
C VAL A 125 -25.84 11.91 4.68
N MET A 126 -26.48 11.00 3.96
CA MET A 126 -26.66 9.61 4.37
C MET A 126 -25.93 8.69 3.39
N GLN A 127 -25.10 7.81 3.92
CA GLN A 127 -24.47 6.74 3.15
C GLN A 127 -25.34 5.50 3.25
N LEU A 128 -25.63 4.89 2.10
CA LEU A 128 -26.44 3.69 1.95
C LEU A 128 -25.57 2.59 1.31
N VAL A 129 -25.44 1.45 1.98
CA VAL A 129 -24.57 0.36 1.52
C VAL A 129 -25.33 -0.96 1.47
N HIS A 130 -25.07 -1.75 0.44
CA HIS A 130 -25.63 -3.08 0.23
C HIS A 130 -24.60 -3.96 -0.46
N ARG A 131 -24.62 -5.27 -0.23
CA ARG A 131 -23.60 -6.19 -0.78
C ARG A 131 -23.63 -6.33 -2.32
N LYS A 132 -24.77 -6.06 -2.94
CA LYS A 132 -24.99 -6.21 -4.39
C LYS A 132 -24.86 -4.91 -5.19
N TYR A 133 -24.82 -3.75 -4.53
CA TYR A 133 -24.88 -2.45 -5.21
C TYR A 133 -23.69 -1.59 -4.79
N PRO A 134 -23.14 -0.76 -5.68
CA PRO A 134 -22.20 0.27 -5.29
C PRO A 134 -22.77 1.12 -4.16
N PRO A 135 -21.95 1.53 -3.17
CA PRO A 135 -22.39 2.46 -2.13
C PRO A 135 -23.06 3.71 -2.73
N GLN A 136 -24.17 4.14 -2.14
CA GLN A 136 -24.92 5.32 -2.58
C GLN A 136 -24.85 6.41 -1.52
N THR A 137 -24.81 7.65 -1.97
CA THR A 137 -24.90 8.85 -1.13
C THR A 137 -26.23 9.54 -1.39
N LEU A 138 -27.07 9.61 -0.36
CA LEU A 138 -28.27 10.44 -0.34
C LEU A 138 -27.95 11.78 0.31
N LYS A 139 -28.22 12.88 -0.39
CA LYS A 139 -28.01 14.25 0.09
C LYS A 139 -29.33 15.01 0.18
N ARG A 140 -29.54 15.72 1.28
CA ARG A 140 -30.58 16.75 1.40
C ARG A 140 -30.00 18.08 0.91
N LEU A 141 -30.53 18.60 -0.19
CA LEU A 141 -30.12 19.88 -0.78
C LEU A 141 -30.92 21.06 -0.23
N SER A 142 -32.18 20.82 0.13
CA SER A 142 -33.06 21.80 0.79
C SER A 142 -34.15 21.10 1.59
N ALA A 143 -35.12 21.85 2.12
CA ALA A 143 -36.24 21.26 2.84
C ALA A 143 -37.10 20.31 1.98
N SER A 144 -37.10 20.49 0.66
CA SER A 144 -37.90 19.76 -0.33
C SER A 144 -37.10 19.28 -1.54
N SER A 145 -35.76 19.28 -1.47
CA SER A 145 -34.90 18.81 -2.56
C SER A 145 -33.86 17.84 -2.02
N PHE A 146 -33.75 16.70 -2.69
CA PHE A 146 -32.86 15.60 -2.33
C PHE A 146 -32.21 15.03 -3.59
N SER A 147 -31.03 14.47 -3.46
CA SER A 147 -30.38 13.72 -4.52
C SER A 147 -29.84 12.39 -3.99
N VAL A 148 -29.77 11.40 -4.87
CA VAL A 148 -29.08 10.13 -4.65
C VAL A 148 -28.14 9.93 -5.82
N GLY A 149 -26.93 9.49 -5.52
CA GLY A 149 -25.96 9.07 -6.53
C GLY A 149 -24.96 8.11 -5.93
N GLU A 150 -24.18 7.46 -6.80
CA GLU A 150 -23.08 6.60 -6.36
C GLU A 150 -22.07 7.40 -5.52
N TYR A 151 -21.59 6.77 -4.46
CA TYR A 151 -20.49 7.30 -3.67
C TYR A 151 -19.23 7.36 -4.55
N VAL A 152 -18.67 8.55 -4.69
CA VAL A 152 -17.44 8.75 -5.46
C VAL A 152 -16.26 8.42 -4.56
N VAL A 153 -15.52 7.40 -4.99
CA VAL A 153 -14.24 7.02 -4.40
C VAL A 153 -13.16 7.86 -5.07
N TYR A 154 -12.41 8.65 -4.29
CA TYR A 154 -11.38 9.57 -4.82
C TYR A 154 -9.98 8.96 -4.81
N GLU A 155 -9.56 8.31 -3.72
CA GLU A 155 -8.19 7.80 -3.51
C GLU A 155 -8.16 6.39 -2.89
N GLY A 156 -9.02 5.49 -3.35
CA GLY A 156 -9.09 4.12 -2.85
C GLY A 156 -10.23 3.86 -1.87
N PRO A 157 -10.35 2.64 -1.31
CA PRO A 157 -9.24 1.76 -0.95
C PRO A 157 -8.62 1.03 -2.15
N PHE A 158 -7.31 0.83 -2.10
CA PHE A 158 -6.57 0.03 -3.06
C PHE A 158 -6.28 -1.36 -2.49
N GLN A 159 -6.13 -2.34 -3.37
CA GLN A 159 -5.52 -3.61 -3.00
C GLN A 159 -4.03 -3.41 -2.69
N PRO A 160 -3.34 -4.37 -2.03
CA PRO A 160 -1.91 -4.31 -1.84
C PRO A 160 -1.19 -4.03 -3.16
N VAL A 161 -0.13 -3.23 -3.09
CA VAL A 161 0.71 -2.92 -4.26
C VAL A 161 1.25 -4.23 -4.84
N ASN A 162 1.20 -4.31 -6.17
CA ASN A 162 1.82 -5.35 -6.97
C ASN A 162 3.24 -5.69 -6.44
N PRO A 163 3.46 -6.90 -5.90
CA PRO A 163 4.79 -7.29 -5.41
C PRO A 163 5.72 -7.77 -6.54
N ASN A 164 5.18 -8.05 -7.73
CA ASN A 164 5.94 -8.54 -8.86
C ASN A 164 6.44 -7.37 -9.73
N LEU A 165 7.69 -7.00 -9.53
CA LEU A 165 8.35 -5.89 -10.25
C LEU A 165 8.50 -6.13 -11.76
N ALA A 166 8.27 -7.36 -12.24
CA ALA A 166 8.24 -7.65 -13.67
C ALA A 166 6.93 -7.20 -14.34
N ILE A 167 5.84 -7.08 -13.59
CA ILE A 167 4.56 -6.57 -14.09
C ILE A 167 4.55 -5.05 -13.91
N LYS A 168 4.52 -4.33 -15.03
CA LYS A 168 4.55 -2.88 -15.07
C LYS A 168 3.29 -2.37 -15.72
N LEU A 169 2.83 -1.21 -15.24
CA LEU A 169 1.75 -0.44 -15.83
C LEU A 169 2.28 0.92 -16.27
N ALA A 170 1.67 1.48 -17.30
CA ALA A 170 1.87 2.87 -17.68
C ALA A 170 0.61 3.41 -18.33
N ALA A 171 0.54 4.73 -18.41
CA ALA A 171 -0.50 5.47 -19.07
C ALA A 171 0.03 6.19 -20.32
N SER A 172 -0.88 6.51 -21.24
CA SER A 172 -0.54 7.27 -22.43
C SER A 172 -0.27 8.76 -22.16
N MET A 173 -0.86 9.34 -21.11
CA MET A 173 -0.73 10.77 -20.76
C MET A 173 -0.84 10.99 -19.24
N SER A 174 -0.43 12.16 -18.74
CA SER A 174 -0.45 12.50 -17.32
C SER A 174 -1.80 12.95 -16.76
N SER A 175 -2.74 13.30 -17.63
CA SER A 175 -4.08 13.79 -17.28
C SER A 175 -5.10 13.49 -18.38
N GLY A 176 -6.39 13.63 -18.06
CA GLY A 176 -7.48 13.41 -19.01
C GLY A 176 -7.77 11.94 -19.30
N ASN A 177 -8.25 11.65 -20.51
CA ASN A 177 -8.55 10.28 -20.95
C ASN A 177 -7.26 9.58 -21.36
N VAL A 178 -7.00 8.39 -20.83
CA VAL A 178 -5.76 7.65 -21.04
C VAL A 178 -6.03 6.20 -21.41
N THR A 179 -5.08 5.60 -22.11
CA THR A 179 -4.94 4.15 -22.16
C THR A 179 -3.94 3.72 -21.10
N VAL A 180 -4.36 2.86 -20.18
CA VAL A 180 -3.49 2.16 -19.24
C VAL A 180 -3.09 0.84 -19.89
N SER A 181 -1.79 0.63 -20.05
CA SER A 181 -1.22 -0.60 -20.63
C SER A 181 -0.46 -1.36 -19.56
N SER A 182 -0.38 -2.68 -19.73
CA SER A 182 0.56 -3.54 -19.04
C SER A 182 1.53 -4.17 -20.02
N ASN A 183 2.75 -4.44 -19.56
CA ASN A 183 3.73 -5.23 -20.31
C ASN A 183 3.44 -6.74 -20.24
N THR A 184 2.48 -7.18 -19.42
CA THR A 184 2.10 -8.58 -19.23
C THR A 184 0.62 -8.78 -19.56
N ALA A 185 0.29 -9.83 -20.33
CA ALA A 185 -1.08 -10.22 -20.60
C ALA A 185 -1.77 -10.84 -19.37
N GLY A 186 -3.08 -10.75 -19.29
CA GLY A 186 -3.88 -11.29 -18.17
C GLY A 186 -3.98 -10.39 -16.95
N VAL A 187 -3.42 -9.17 -16.99
CA VAL A 187 -3.50 -8.19 -15.91
C VAL A 187 -4.87 -7.53 -15.85
N PHE A 188 -5.52 -7.34 -17.00
CA PHE A 188 -6.83 -6.69 -17.08
C PHE A 188 -7.95 -7.65 -17.46
N SER A 189 -9.15 -7.37 -16.94
CA SER A 189 -10.39 -8.07 -17.29
C SER A 189 -11.55 -7.07 -17.42
N ALA A 190 -12.64 -7.49 -18.08
CA ALA A 190 -13.83 -6.64 -18.27
C ALA A 190 -14.47 -6.20 -16.95
N ASP A 191 -14.34 -7.00 -15.89
CA ASP A 191 -14.89 -6.71 -14.56
C ASP A 191 -14.17 -5.56 -13.84
N MET A 192 -13.01 -5.13 -14.33
CA MET A 192 -12.24 -4.02 -13.76
C MET A 192 -12.75 -2.64 -14.19
N VAL A 193 -13.75 -2.56 -15.08
CA VAL A 193 -14.37 -1.29 -15.47
C VAL A 193 -14.99 -0.62 -14.24
N GLY A 194 -14.66 0.66 -14.02
CA GLY A 194 -15.07 1.45 -12.86
C GLY A 194 -14.11 1.39 -11.67
N MET A 195 -13.16 0.45 -11.65
CA MET A 195 -12.12 0.39 -10.61
C MET A 195 -11.10 1.51 -10.75
N LEU A 196 -10.45 1.85 -9.65
CA LEU A 196 -9.30 2.76 -9.62
C LEU A 196 -8.02 1.94 -9.73
N VAL A 197 -7.09 2.39 -10.57
CA VAL A 197 -5.72 1.87 -10.63
C VAL A 197 -4.77 2.95 -10.13
N TYR A 198 -3.89 2.55 -9.22
CA TYR A 198 -2.81 3.37 -8.67
C TYR A 198 -1.53 3.11 -9.46
N LEU A 199 -0.86 4.17 -9.92
CA LEU A 199 0.41 4.09 -10.61
C LEU A 199 1.42 5.02 -9.93
N GLU A 200 2.56 4.48 -9.55
CA GLU A 200 3.66 5.22 -8.94
C GLU A 200 4.95 5.03 -9.72
N ASP A 201 5.83 6.03 -9.62
CA ASP A 201 7.15 5.94 -10.23
C ASP A 201 8.03 4.94 -9.46
N SER A 202 8.60 3.98 -10.19
CA SER A 202 9.51 2.98 -9.64
C SER A 202 10.86 3.56 -9.18
N ASN A 203 11.28 4.72 -9.68
CA ASN A 203 12.58 5.29 -9.37
C ASN A 203 12.59 6.81 -9.32
N LEU A 204 12.70 7.34 -8.10
CA LEU A 204 12.72 8.77 -7.84
C LEU A 204 14.14 9.31 -7.62
N SER A 205 15.19 8.50 -7.82
CA SER A 205 16.58 8.87 -7.54
C SER A 205 17.10 10.03 -8.39
N LEU A 206 16.53 10.23 -9.58
CA LEU A 206 16.86 11.35 -10.46
C LEU A 206 16.28 12.69 -9.97
N MET A 207 15.28 12.65 -9.10
CA MET A 207 14.62 13.85 -8.57
C MET A 207 15.16 14.20 -7.18
N LYS A 208 16.09 15.14 -7.13
CA LYS A 208 16.72 15.60 -5.88
C LYS A 208 15.69 16.24 -4.93
N PRO A 209 15.88 16.13 -3.60
CA PRO A 209 15.05 16.85 -2.65
C PRO A 209 15.25 18.36 -2.79
N TRP A 210 14.17 19.11 -2.63
CA TRP A 210 14.24 20.56 -2.48
C TRP A 210 15.00 20.91 -1.20
N THR A 211 15.88 21.89 -1.27
CA THR A 211 16.66 22.35 -0.11
C THR A 211 16.66 23.87 -0.06
N SER A 212 16.37 24.44 1.12
CA SER A 212 16.47 25.87 1.36
C SER A 212 17.91 26.35 1.09
N GLY A 213 18.05 27.47 0.40
CA GLY A 213 19.37 28.03 0.11
C GLY A 213 20.13 27.38 -1.05
N GLU A 214 19.51 26.44 -1.77
CA GLU A 214 20.11 25.86 -2.97
C GLU A 214 20.43 26.95 -4.01
N LYS A 215 21.68 26.96 -4.50
CA LYS A 215 22.19 27.97 -5.45
C LYS A 215 22.12 27.44 -6.88
N GLY A 216 21.88 28.35 -7.82
CA GLY A 216 22.05 28.07 -9.26
C GLY A 216 20.94 27.23 -9.86
N ILE A 217 19.73 27.30 -9.30
CA ILE A 217 18.54 26.68 -9.87
C ILE A 217 18.20 27.36 -11.20
N THR A 218 17.95 26.56 -12.24
CA THR A 218 17.47 27.03 -13.55
C THR A 218 16.00 26.70 -13.76
N VAL A 219 15.32 27.44 -14.63
CA VAL A 219 13.95 27.08 -15.07
C VAL A 219 13.96 25.67 -15.64
N GLY A 220 12.96 24.86 -15.26
CA GLY A 220 12.87 23.44 -15.59
C GLY A 220 13.49 22.50 -14.56
N THR A 221 14.26 23.01 -13.59
CA THR A 221 14.81 22.19 -12.51
C THR A 221 13.69 21.48 -11.74
N ILE A 222 13.82 20.17 -11.55
CA ILE A 222 12.83 19.36 -10.81
C ILE A 222 13.32 19.07 -9.40
N ARG A 223 12.47 19.30 -8.39
CA ARG A 223 12.76 18.99 -6.99
C ARG A 223 11.58 18.30 -6.32
N ARG A 224 11.88 17.52 -5.28
CA ARG A 224 10.85 16.87 -4.45
C ARG A 224 10.76 17.47 -3.07
N ASN A 225 9.54 17.62 -2.57
CA ASN A 225 9.29 18.00 -1.19
C ASN A 225 8.00 17.36 -0.70
N ALA A 226 7.99 16.86 0.54
CA ALA A 226 6.81 16.25 1.17
C ALA A 226 6.09 15.19 0.30
N GLY A 227 6.86 14.36 -0.41
CA GLY A 227 6.34 13.32 -1.31
C GLY A 227 5.96 13.81 -2.72
N LYS A 228 5.87 15.12 -2.94
CA LYS A 228 5.42 15.74 -4.20
C LYS A 228 6.60 16.16 -5.07
N THR A 229 6.33 16.33 -6.36
CA THR A 229 7.30 16.73 -7.39
C THR A 229 6.94 18.11 -7.92
N TYR A 230 7.95 18.98 -8.01
CA TYR A 230 7.80 20.35 -8.46
C TYR A 230 8.82 20.69 -9.54
N ARG A 231 8.44 21.60 -10.45
CA ARG A 231 9.32 22.19 -11.46
C ARG A 231 9.53 23.67 -11.17
N ALA A 232 10.76 24.15 -11.26
CA ALA A 232 11.06 25.58 -11.26
C ALA A 232 10.48 26.20 -12.53
N ALA A 233 9.33 26.86 -12.42
CA ALA A 233 8.63 27.48 -13.55
C ALA A 233 9.18 28.88 -13.85
N GLN A 234 9.61 29.59 -12.80
CA GLN A 234 10.17 30.92 -12.93
C GLN A 234 11.20 31.17 -11.82
N LEU A 235 12.19 32.02 -12.11
CA LEU A 235 13.18 32.46 -11.14
C LEU A 235 12.96 33.94 -10.80
N SER A 236 13.33 34.33 -9.59
CA SER A 236 13.40 35.74 -9.20
C SER A 236 14.53 36.45 -9.96
N THR A 237 14.34 37.74 -10.26
CA THR A 237 15.22 38.49 -11.15
C THR A 237 16.23 39.33 -10.36
N GLY A 238 17.47 39.40 -10.85
CA GLY A 238 18.52 40.28 -10.32
C GLY A 238 19.66 39.52 -9.64
N GLY A 239 20.87 40.07 -9.69
CA GLY A 239 22.07 39.40 -9.20
C GLY A 239 22.64 38.36 -10.17
N THR A 240 23.68 37.67 -9.73
CA THR A 240 24.49 36.72 -10.51
C THR A 240 23.95 35.29 -10.45
N TYR A 241 23.23 34.94 -9.38
CA TYR A 241 22.58 33.64 -9.20
C TYR A 241 21.28 33.78 -8.41
N VAL A 242 20.46 32.72 -8.47
CA VAL A 242 19.20 32.60 -7.72
C VAL A 242 19.39 31.59 -6.60
N LEU A 243 18.85 31.90 -5.44
CA LEU A 243 18.85 31.07 -4.25
C LEU A 243 17.41 30.62 -3.94
N ALA A 244 17.21 29.32 -3.68
CA ALA A 244 15.94 28.81 -3.18
C ALA A 244 15.59 29.49 -1.85
N GLY A 245 14.37 30.01 -1.73
CA GLY A 245 13.92 30.69 -0.53
C GLY A 245 13.69 29.76 0.67
N GLY A 246 13.13 30.31 1.75
CA GLY A 246 12.92 29.57 3.00
C GLY A 246 11.62 28.75 3.04
N ASN A 247 10.68 28.99 2.12
CA ASN A 247 9.36 28.37 2.14
C ASN A 247 9.30 27.19 1.17
N ALA A 248 9.55 25.98 1.66
CA ALA A 248 9.49 24.78 0.84
C ALA A 248 8.13 24.66 0.12
N PRO A 249 8.09 24.30 -1.18
CA PRO A 249 6.84 24.13 -1.91
C PRO A 249 6.03 22.95 -1.35
N GLN A 250 4.76 23.16 -1.05
CA GLN A 250 3.87 22.13 -0.47
C GLN A 250 2.47 22.12 -1.08
N HIS A 251 2.16 23.01 -2.03
CA HIS A 251 0.87 23.10 -2.69
C HIS A 251 0.57 21.88 -3.57
N ASP A 252 -0.72 21.58 -3.73
CA ASP A 252 -1.25 20.43 -4.50
C ASP A 252 -1.70 20.80 -5.92
N GLN A 253 -1.59 22.07 -6.31
CA GLN A 253 -1.98 22.58 -7.63
C GLN A 253 -1.37 23.95 -7.90
N GLY A 254 -1.10 24.26 -9.18
CA GLY A 254 -0.60 25.56 -9.60
C GLY A 254 0.87 25.80 -9.20
N ALA A 255 1.23 27.05 -8.95
CA ALA A 255 2.61 27.43 -8.64
C ALA A 255 2.71 28.41 -7.45
N GLN A 256 3.80 28.30 -6.67
CA GLN A 256 4.05 29.10 -5.49
C GLN A 256 5.53 29.51 -5.39
N TRP A 257 5.77 30.77 -5.01
CA TRP A 257 7.11 31.28 -4.72
C TRP A 257 7.63 30.75 -3.39
N ASP A 258 8.87 30.25 -3.38
CA ASP A 258 9.54 29.80 -2.14
C ASP A 258 10.26 30.94 -1.37
N GLY A 259 10.33 32.14 -1.96
CA GLY A 259 11.06 33.28 -1.42
C GLY A 259 10.50 34.64 -1.85
N PRO A 260 10.97 35.74 -1.22
CA PRO A 260 10.41 37.09 -1.38
C PRO A 260 10.73 37.78 -2.72
N GLY A 261 11.67 37.27 -3.51
CA GLY A 261 12.08 37.85 -4.78
C GLY A 261 13.01 39.07 -4.67
N ASP A 262 13.56 39.34 -3.47
CA ASP A 262 14.50 40.43 -3.25
C ASP A 262 15.93 40.10 -3.74
N VAL A 263 16.71 41.13 -4.06
CA VAL A 263 18.14 41.00 -4.37
C VAL A 263 18.95 41.28 -3.12
N ARG A 264 19.88 40.38 -2.80
CA ARG A 264 20.76 40.41 -1.63
C ARG A 264 22.22 40.35 -2.08
N SER A 265 23.14 40.56 -1.13
CA SER A 265 24.58 40.46 -1.37
C SER A 265 25.22 39.57 -0.30
N ASP A 266 26.17 38.73 -0.69
CA ASP A 266 27.01 37.94 0.22
C ASP A 266 28.39 38.59 0.46
N GLY A 267 28.54 39.87 0.05
CA GLY A 267 29.80 40.59 0.09
C GLY A 267 30.73 40.30 -1.09
N THR A 268 30.40 39.31 -1.94
CA THR A 268 31.16 38.99 -3.16
C THR A 268 30.31 39.18 -4.41
N ALA A 269 29.05 38.73 -4.39
CA ALA A 269 28.12 38.85 -5.50
C ALA A 269 26.73 39.26 -4.99
N ASN A 270 25.97 39.93 -5.86
CA ASN A 270 24.54 40.11 -5.65
C ASN A 270 23.80 38.86 -6.14
N TYR A 271 22.71 38.47 -5.50
CA TYR A 271 21.91 37.30 -5.86
C TYR A 271 20.44 37.55 -5.51
N SER A 272 19.50 36.90 -6.19
CA SER A 272 18.08 36.97 -5.87
C SER A 272 17.63 35.77 -5.04
N VAL A 273 16.61 35.94 -4.19
CA VAL A 273 16.04 34.87 -3.36
C VAL A 273 14.60 34.59 -3.78
N GLY A 274 14.34 33.41 -4.32
CA GLY A 274 13.00 32.99 -4.69
C GLY A 274 12.94 32.26 -6.02
N VAL A 275 12.28 31.12 -6.03
CA VAL A 275 11.94 30.30 -7.18
C VAL A 275 10.44 30.02 -7.14
N LEU A 276 9.76 30.20 -8.27
CA LEU A 276 8.37 29.83 -8.46
C LEU A 276 8.31 28.34 -8.81
N TRP A 277 7.80 27.54 -7.88
CA TRP A 277 7.66 26.09 -8.04
C TRP A 277 6.26 25.75 -8.50
N GLU A 278 6.15 25.14 -9.67
CA GLU A 278 4.91 24.59 -10.22
C GLU A 278 4.77 23.13 -9.78
N TYR A 279 3.58 22.77 -9.30
CA TYR A 279 3.23 21.40 -8.92
C TYR A 279 3.13 20.51 -10.17
N LEU A 280 3.83 19.37 -10.15
CA LEU A 280 3.75 18.35 -11.20
C LEU A 280 2.90 17.15 -10.78
N ASP A 281 3.20 16.54 -9.62
CA ASP A 281 2.55 15.32 -9.18
C ASP A 281 2.83 15.03 -7.69
N SER A 282 2.12 14.03 -7.14
CA SER A 282 2.27 13.55 -5.76
C SER A 282 3.21 12.33 -5.64
N GLY A 283 4.03 12.04 -6.66
CA GLY A 283 4.83 10.80 -6.77
C GLY A 283 4.03 9.58 -7.25
N TYR A 284 2.71 9.69 -7.28
CA TYR A 284 1.77 8.71 -7.81
C TYR A 284 0.57 9.42 -8.45
N GLY A 285 -0.13 8.70 -9.32
CA GLY A 285 -1.43 9.12 -9.84
C GLY A 285 -2.43 7.97 -9.88
N ILE A 286 -3.66 8.34 -10.22
CA ILE A 286 -4.80 7.43 -10.16
C ILE A 286 -5.59 7.58 -11.45
N VAL A 287 -5.98 6.44 -12.02
CA VAL A 287 -6.87 6.36 -13.17
C VAL A 287 -8.12 5.59 -12.79
N LYS A 288 -9.30 6.13 -13.12
CA LYS A 288 -10.56 5.38 -13.09
C LYS A 288 -10.75 4.69 -14.43
N LEU A 289 -10.74 3.37 -14.44
CA LEU A 289 -10.89 2.55 -15.64
C LEU A 289 -12.32 2.69 -16.20
N SER A 290 -12.45 2.91 -17.51
CA SER A 290 -13.72 3.23 -18.18
C SER A 290 -14.14 2.21 -19.24
N ALA A 291 -13.19 1.54 -19.92
CA ALA A 291 -13.51 0.43 -20.82
C ALA A 291 -12.37 -0.59 -20.91
N TYR A 292 -12.75 -1.85 -21.10
CA TYR A 292 -11.83 -2.94 -21.40
C TYR A 292 -11.46 -2.94 -22.88
N VAL A 293 -10.17 -3.08 -23.17
CA VAL A 293 -9.65 -3.17 -24.55
C VAL A 293 -9.07 -4.56 -24.80
N SER A 294 -8.17 -5.01 -23.93
CA SER A 294 -7.56 -6.34 -23.97
C SER A 294 -7.08 -6.76 -22.58
N ASP A 295 -6.57 -7.98 -22.44
CA ASP A 295 -6.01 -8.50 -21.20
C ASP A 295 -4.73 -7.76 -20.71
N SER A 296 -4.23 -6.83 -21.52
CA SER A 296 -3.08 -5.97 -21.26
C SER A 296 -3.40 -4.48 -21.42
N GLN A 297 -4.65 -4.09 -21.75
CA GLN A 297 -5.02 -2.69 -21.91
C GLN A 297 -6.44 -2.36 -21.45
N MET A 298 -6.58 -1.20 -20.82
CA MET A 298 -7.87 -0.57 -20.52
C MET A 298 -7.80 0.92 -20.80
N THR A 299 -8.93 1.52 -21.19
CA THR A 299 -9.07 2.98 -21.19
C THR A 299 -9.55 3.46 -19.83
N GLY A 300 -9.28 4.71 -19.50
CA GLY A 300 -9.69 5.32 -18.24
C GLY A 300 -9.55 6.83 -18.23
N VAL A 301 -9.95 7.44 -17.13
CA VAL A 301 -9.83 8.88 -16.88
C VAL A 301 -8.91 9.10 -15.68
N VAL A 302 -7.89 9.93 -15.84
CA VAL A 302 -7.00 10.32 -14.74
C VAL A 302 -7.79 11.14 -13.72
N THR A 303 -7.90 10.65 -12.49
CA THR A 303 -8.54 11.36 -11.36
C THR A 303 -7.51 12.03 -10.45
N LYS A 304 -6.25 11.58 -10.51
CA LYS A 304 -5.10 12.23 -9.88
C LYS A 304 -3.92 12.20 -10.83
N GLN A 305 -3.32 13.37 -11.07
CA GLN A 305 -2.27 13.58 -12.05
C GLN A 305 -1.13 12.55 -11.90
N LEU A 306 -0.78 11.89 -13.01
CA LEU A 306 0.22 10.83 -13.03
C LEU A 306 1.65 11.41 -13.12
N PRO A 307 2.62 10.82 -12.41
CA PRO A 307 4.03 11.21 -12.53
C PRO A 307 4.59 10.85 -13.90
N SER A 308 5.63 11.54 -14.34
CA SER A 308 6.23 11.30 -15.67
C SER A 308 6.82 9.89 -15.83
N GLY A 309 7.24 9.25 -14.73
CA GLY A 309 7.82 7.90 -14.76
C GLY A 309 6.85 6.78 -15.13
N VAL A 310 5.55 7.07 -15.21
CA VAL A 310 4.52 6.09 -15.61
C VAL A 310 3.88 6.42 -16.96
N LEU A 311 4.52 7.28 -17.77
CA LEU A 311 4.03 7.70 -19.08
C LEU A 311 4.84 7.07 -20.22
N GLY A 312 4.24 6.95 -21.40
CA GLY A 312 4.96 6.57 -22.63
C GLY A 312 4.92 5.08 -22.98
N GLY A 313 3.96 4.35 -22.40
CA GLY A 313 3.80 2.91 -22.59
C GLY A 313 4.37 2.13 -21.42
N ALA A 314 3.74 0.98 -21.09
CA ALA A 314 4.24 0.12 -20.02
C ALA A 314 5.45 -0.55 -20.62
N GLY A 315 6.59 0.14 -20.53
CA GLY A 315 7.73 -0.07 -21.42
C GLY A 315 7.85 -1.54 -21.76
N SER A 316 7.80 -1.85 -23.06
CA SER A 316 8.57 -3.01 -23.45
C SER A 316 9.98 -2.75 -22.95
N PRO A 317 10.70 -3.78 -22.53
CA PRO A 317 11.97 -3.56 -21.90
C PRO A 317 12.90 -2.86 -22.92
N GLU A 318 13.18 -1.56 -22.75
CA GLU A 318 13.88 -0.72 -23.72
C GLU A 318 15.20 -0.17 -23.17
N LEU A 319 16.30 -0.63 -23.76
CA LEU A 319 17.49 0.19 -24.02
C LEU A 319 18.01 -0.15 -25.43
N THR A 320 18.08 0.85 -26.31
CA THR A 320 18.79 0.79 -27.60
C THR A 320 20.29 0.97 -27.33
N TRP A 321 21.14 0.15 -27.97
CA TRP A 321 22.61 0.27 -27.86
C TRP A 321 23.20 0.78 -29.18
N SER A 322 24.17 1.71 -29.07
CA SER A 322 24.98 2.19 -30.20
C SER A 322 26.40 1.64 -30.07
N LEU A 323 26.89 0.95 -31.09
CA LEU A 323 28.26 0.47 -31.18
C LEU A 323 29.01 1.29 -32.24
N THR A 324 30.23 1.74 -31.94
CA THR A 324 31.12 2.41 -32.90
C THR A 324 32.44 1.66 -32.93
N GLY A 325 32.74 0.98 -34.03
CA GLY A 325 33.95 0.14 -34.17
C GLY A 325 34.86 0.52 -35.34
N ASP A 326 34.37 1.28 -36.33
CA ASP A 326 35.09 1.55 -37.58
C ASP A 326 34.96 3.00 -38.08
N GLY A 327 34.48 3.93 -37.23
CA GLY A 327 34.20 5.31 -37.61
C GLY A 327 32.78 5.55 -38.15
N THR A 328 31.95 4.50 -38.22
CA THR A 328 30.52 4.60 -38.55
C THR A 328 29.68 4.09 -37.38
N THR A 329 28.78 4.93 -36.87
CA THR A 329 27.83 4.51 -35.82
C THR A 329 26.68 3.75 -36.46
N THR A 330 26.47 2.51 -36.04
CA THR A 330 25.30 1.72 -36.42
C THR A 330 24.46 1.46 -35.17
N THR A 331 23.18 1.82 -35.21
CA THR A 331 22.24 1.69 -34.09
C THR A 331 21.43 0.41 -34.26
N PHE A 332 21.37 -0.44 -33.23
CA PHE A 332 20.53 -1.65 -33.23
C PHE A 332 19.52 -1.61 -32.09
N THR A 333 18.29 -2.02 -32.38
CA THR A 333 17.23 -2.19 -31.38
C THR A 333 17.33 -3.59 -30.78
N ILE A 334 17.56 -3.69 -29.47
CA ILE A 334 17.44 -4.97 -28.74
C ILE A 334 16.04 -5.02 -28.13
N ALA A 335 15.17 -5.86 -28.69
CA ALA A 335 13.86 -6.10 -28.12
C ALA A 335 14.02 -6.88 -26.80
N GLY A 336 13.58 -6.32 -25.66
CA GLY A 336 13.43 -7.09 -24.42
C GLY A 336 14.42 -6.85 -23.27
N ASN A 337 15.21 -5.76 -23.25
CA ASN A 337 16.01 -5.36 -22.05
C ASN A 337 15.34 -4.34 -21.08
N THR A 338 14.96 -4.73 -19.86
CA THR A 338 14.19 -3.88 -18.89
C THR A 338 15.09 -3.16 -17.89
N ALA A 339 16.41 -3.39 -17.93
CA ALA A 339 17.33 -2.97 -16.88
C ALA A 339 17.97 -1.62 -17.20
N VAL A 340 17.81 -0.64 -16.30
CA VAL A 340 18.56 0.64 -16.30
C VAL A 340 20.00 0.51 -15.81
N SER A 341 20.47 -0.72 -15.54
CA SER A 341 21.82 -1.02 -15.05
C SER A 341 22.64 -1.66 -16.17
N THR A 342 23.85 -1.17 -16.38
CA THR A 342 24.83 -1.71 -17.33
C THR A 342 25.34 -3.11 -16.98
N ASP A 343 24.92 -3.70 -15.86
CA ASP A 343 25.45 -4.94 -15.32
C ASP A 343 24.55 -6.17 -15.53
N ARG A 344 23.36 -6.02 -16.15
CA ARG A 344 22.34 -7.09 -16.22
C ARG A 344 21.77 -7.33 -17.61
N TYR A 345 22.62 -7.56 -18.61
CA TYR A 345 22.18 -8.06 -19.91
C TYR A 345 23.19 -9.05 -20.50
N VAL A 346 22.71 -9.96 -21.35
CA VAL A 346 23.51 -10.89 -22.16
C VAL A 346 23.22 -10.60 -23.62
N VAL A 347 24.26 -10.42 -24.45
CA VAL A 347 24.13 -10.26 -25.91
C VAL A 347 24.68 -11.50 -26.58
N THR A 348 23.89 -12.13 -27.44
CA THR A 348 24.34 -13.21 -28.32
C THR A 348 24.50 -12.69 -29.75
N VAL A 349 25.66 -12.94 -30.38
CA VAL A 349 25.88 -12.70 -31.82
C VAL A 349 25.99 -14.04 -32.51
N GLY A 350 25.12 -14.32 -33.48
CA GLY A 350 25.10 -15.60 -34.21
C GLY A 350 24.79 -16.82 -33.34
N GLY A 351 24.05 -16.65 -32.24
CA GLY A 351 23.71 -17.72 -31.29
C GLY A 351 24.80 -18.04 -30.26
N THR A 352 25.90 -17.28 -30.24
CA THR A 352 26.98 -17.41 -29.25
C THR A 352 26.99 -16.18 -28.34
N GLU A 353 27.03 -16.36 -27.02
CA GLU A 353 27.15 -15.25 -26.06
C GLU A 353 28.46 -14.48 -26.27
N VAL A 354 28.36 -13.15 -26.31
CA VAL A 354 29.51 -12.26 -26.33
C VAL A 354 29.91 -11.98 -24.89
N VAL A 355 30.98 -12.62 -24.43
CA VAL A 355 31.56 -12.37 -23.11
C VAL A 355 32.51 -11.16 -23.19
N ALA A 356 32.38 -10.21 -22.28
CA ALA A 356 33.33 -9.10 -22.16
C ALA A 356 34.68 -9.62 -21.61
N ASP A 357 35.76 -9.37 -22.36
CA ASP A 357 37.17 -9.69 -22.07
C ASP A 357 37.45 -11.15 -21.65
N PRO A 358 38.05 -11.99 -22.52
CA PRO A 358 38.36 -13.39 -22.21
C PRO A 358 39.40 -13.56 -21.08
N ASN A 359 39.99 -12.47 -20.57
CA ASN A 359 40.90 -12.47 -19.42
C ASN A 359 40.29 -11.88 -18.13
N ALA A 360 39.03 -11.44 -18.14
CA ALA A 360 38.37 -10.95 -16.93
C ALA A 360 37.97 -12.11 -16.01
N GLN A 361 38.64 -12.22 -14.86
CA GLN A 361 38.22 -13.14 -13.79
C GLN A 361 36.91 -12.66 -13.15
N PRO A 362 35.83 -13.46 -13.16
CA PRO A 362 34.53 -13.05 -12.64
C PRO A 362 34.55 -12.95 -11.12
N TYR A 363 34.38 -11.74 -10.59
CA TYR A 363 33.89 -11.55 -9.23
C TYR A 363 32.36 -11.74 -9.27
N PRO A 364 31.73 -12.58 -8.43
CA PRO A 364 30.28 -12.79 -8.49
C PRO A 364 29.54 -11.52 -8.03
N LYS A 365 29.03 -10.75 -8.99
CA LYS A 365 28.24 -9.53 -8.80
C LYS A 365 26.83 -9.86 -8.26
N GLY A 366 26.71 -10.06 -6.95
CA GLY A 366 25.62 -9.43 -6.19
C GLY A 366 26.00 -7.97 -5.87
N PRO A 367 25.12 -7.13 -5.30
CA PRO A 367 25.60 -5.91 -4.64
C PRO A 367 26.73 -6.30 -3.67
N VAL A 368 27.74 -5.45 -3.53
CA VAL A 368 29.10 -5.68 -3.00
C VAL A 368 29.20 -6.18 -1.53
N GLU A 369 28.16 -6.83 -1.01
CA GLU A 369 27.93 -7.02 0.40
C GLU A 369 27.44 -8.45 0.72
N ALA A 370 28.35 -9.27 1.24
CA ALA A 370 28.11 -10.64 1.73
C ALA A 370 27.21 -10.68 2.97
N CYS A 371 26.44 -11.77 3.17
CA CYS A 371 25.94 -12.32 4.46
C CYS A 371 24.95 -13.50 4.24
N VAL A 372 23.94 -13.66 5.11
CA VAL A 372 22.92 -14.72 5.11
C VAL A 372 21.52 -14.15 4.89
N ALA A 373 20.57 -14.99 4.46
CA ALA A 373 19.16 -14.60 4.35
C ALA A 373 18.64 -14.06 5.69
N ALA A 374 17.85 -13.00 5.65
CA ALA A 374 17.30 -12.27 6.80
C ALA A 374 16.49 -13.16 7.76
N MET A 375 15.89 -14.23 7.23
CA MET A 375 15.12 -15.22 7.98
C MET A 375 15.95 -16.41 8.46
N SER A 376 17.29 -16.37 8.35
CA SER A 376 18.14 -17.43 8.90
C SER A 376 18.09 -17.41 10.42
N HIS A 377 17.97 -18.58 11.04
CA HIS A 377 18.02 -18.78 12.47
C HIS A 377 19.47 -18.72 12.95
N LEU A 378 19.73 -17.86 13.93
CA LEU A 378 21.00 -17.81 14.65
C LEU A 378 20.90 -18.63 15.95
N PRO A 379 22.02 -19.18 16.45
CA PRO A 379 22.07 -19.73 17.80
C PRO A 379 21.55 -18.74 18.85
N GLY A 380 20.74 -19.22 19.79
CA GLY A 380 20.03 -18.38 20.75
C GLY A 380 18.60 -18.01 20.35
N GLY A 381 18.10 -18.53 19.21
CA GLY A 381 16.68 -18.50 18.85
C GLY A 381 16.21 -17.21 18.15
N MET A 382 17.13 -16.32 17.80
CA MET A 382 16.84 -15.09 17.06
C MET A 382 17.01 -15.29 15.54
N LEU A 383 16.34 -14.45 14.76
CA LEU A 383 16.55 -14.38 13.31
C LEU A 383 17.69 -13.41 12.99
N ALA A 384 18.33 -13.64 11.84
CA ALA A 384 19.42 -12.81 11.32
C ALA A 384 19.04 -11.32 11.18
N GLN A 385 17.79 -11.01 10.84
CA GLN A 385 17.29 -9.62 10.76
C GLN A 385 17.10 -8.91 12.11
N ASP A 386 17.09 -9.66 13.21
CA ASP A 386 16.80 -9.14 14.56
C ASP A 386 18.05 -9.05 15.44
N CYS A 387 19.23 -9.36 14.89
CA CYS A 387 20.46 -9.50 15.67
C CYS A 387 21.20 -8.17 15.94
N ASP A 388 20.67 -7.02 15.51
CA ASP A 388 21.34 -5.73 15.68
C ASP A 388 21.51 -5.39 17.17
N GLY A 389 22.75 -5.19 17.60
CA GLY A 389 23.12 -4.98 19.00
C GLY A 389 23.07 -6.23 19.88
N GLN A 390 22.75 -7.41 19.33
CA GLN A 390 22.71 -8.68 20.07
C GLN A 390 24.00 -9.48 19.93
N ALA A 391 24.33 -10.31 20.91
CA ALA A 391 25.47 -11.21 20.80
C ALA A 391 25.12 -12.43 19.95
N ILE A 392 25.96 -12.76 18.96
CA ILE A 392 25.80 -13.92 18.09
C ILE A 392 26.99 -14.89 18.24
N ALA A 393 26.74 -16.18 17.99
CA ALA A 393 27.77 -17.21 18.02
C ALA A 393 28.71 -17.09 16.82
N CYS A 394 29.94 -16.65 17.09
CA CYS A 394 31.04 -16.62 16.12
C CYS A 394 31.93 -17.85 16.30
N VAL A 395 32.35 -18.47 15.20
CA VAL A 395 33.10 -19.73 15.19
C VAL A 395 34.53 -19.46 14.72
N ASP A 396 35.52 -19.90 15.49
CA ASP A 396 36.90 -20.00 15.00
C ASP A 396 37.02 -21.27 14.16
N HIS A 397 37.24 -21.18 12.85
CA HIS A 397 37.30 -22.36 11.98
C HIS A 397 38.56 -23.22 12.22
N ALA A 398 39.63 -22.65 12.80
CA ALA A 398 40.85 -23.40 13.12
C ALA A 398 40.68 -24.21 14.40
N ALA A 399 40.06 -23.63 15.44
CA ALA A 399 39.87 -24.27 16.73
C ALA A 399 38.49 -24.96 16.88
N LEU A 400 37.53 -24.65 16.00
CA LEU A 400 36.12 -25.02 16.08
C LEU A 400 35.45 -24.63 17.41
N THR A 401 35.96 -23.56 18.03
CA THR A 401 35.42 -23.00 19.28
C THR A 401 34.49 -21.84 18.99
N VAL A 402 33.54 -21.62 19.89
CA VAL A 402 32.54 -20.54 19.77
C VAL A 402 32.85 -19.41 20.75
N ALA A 403 32.81 -18.18 20.24
CA ALA A 403 32.83 -16.95 21.03
C ALA A 403 31.61 -16.08 20.66
N TRP A 404 30.99 -15.46 21.66
CA TRP A 404 29.83 -14.62 21.45
C TRP A 404 30.24 -13.16 21.26
N HIS A 405 29.85 -12.56 20.14
CA HIS A 405 30.19 -11.17 19.79
C HIS A 405 28.96 -10.37 19.40
N THR A 406 28.92 -9.11 19.81
CA THR A 406 27.84 -8.19 19.42
C THR A 406 27.84 -7.97 17.92
N ALA A 407 26.71 -8.28 17.30
CA ALA A 407 26.45 -8.08 15.88
C ALA A 407 25.89 -6.68 15.61
N ARG A 408 26.18 -6.15 14.43
CA ARG A 408 25.53 -4.97 13.88
C ARG A 408 24.92 -5.29 12.51
N ILE A 409 23.68 -4.91 12.28
CA ILE A 409 23.08 -4.96 10.95
C ILE A 409 23.45 -3.68 10.21
N ALA A 410 24.24 -3.81 9.14
CA ALA A 410 24.64 -2.68 8.32
C ALA A 410 23.58 -2.31 7.26
N MET A 411 22.83 -3.30 6.75
CA MET A 411 21.74 -3.12 5.78
C MET A 411 20.89 -4.41 5.68
N LEU A 412 19.62 -4.26 5.30
CA LEU A 412 18.80 -5.31 4.70
C LEU A 412 18.62 -5.01 3.20
N SER A 413 18.94 -5.97 2.32
CA SER A 413 18.84 -5.76 0.87
C SER A 413 18.45 -7.04 0.14
N LEU A 414 17.69 -6.92 -0.95
CA LEU A 414 17.36 -8.06 -1.81
C LEU A 414 18.61 -8.46 -2.63
N GLN A 415 19.04 -9.71 -2.55
CA GLN A 415 20.24 -10.20 -3.24
C GLN A 415 20.03 -11.62 -3.81
N PRO A 416 20.69 -11.96 -4.93
CA PRO A 416 20.74 -13.33 -5.41
C PRO A 416 21.51 -14.19 -4.40
N CYS A 417 21.03 -15.40 -4.15
CA CYS A 417 21.54 -16.28 -3.10
C CYS A 417 21.82 -17.71 -3.57
N TRP A 418 22.70 -18.39 -2.84
CA TRP A 418 22.90 -19.83 -2.87
C TRP A 418 22.25 -20.46 -1.63
N ARG A 419 21.63 -21.62 -1.78
CA ARG A 419 21.25 -22.52 -0.68
C ARG A 419 22.32 -23.60 -0.57
N LEU A 420 22.99 -23.68 0.59
CA LEU A 420 23.96 -24.71 0.91
C LEU A 420 23.27 -25.79 1.77
N GLU A 421 23.55 -27.06 1.50
CA GLU A 421 23.05 -28.19 2.29
C GLU A 421 24.19 -29.18 2.61
N SER A 422 24.32 -29.52 3.88
CA SER A 422 25.34 -30.45 4.43
C SER A 422 24.87 -31.90 4.46
N GLU A 423 25.78 -32.85 4.68
CA GLU A 423 25.49 -34.31 4.76
C GLU A 423 24.43 -34.69 5.81
N SER A 424 24.36 -33.95 6.91
CA SER A 424 23.44 -34.10 8.05
C SER A 424 22.08 -33.44 7.79
N GLY A 425 21.95 -32.72 6.68
CA GLY A 425 20.75 -31.98 6.30
C GLY A 425 20.65 -30.59 6.92
N ALA A 426 21.67 -30.10 7.62
CA ALA A 426 21.73 -28.68 7.96
C ALA A 426 21.84 -27.87 6.67
N TRP A 427 21.12 -26.75 6.57
CA TRP A 427 21.13 -25.89 5.40
C TRP A 427 21.12 -24.42 5.77
N VAL A 428 21.66 -23.57 4.90
CA VAL A 428 21.67 -22.11 5.06
C VAL A 428 21.57 -21.43 3.70
N VAL A 429 20.99 -20.24 3.65
CA VAL A 429 20.95 -19.41 2.44
C VAL A 429 21.91 -18.23 2.61
N ILE A 430 22.86 -18.11 1.68
CA ILE A 430 23.88 -17.06 1.65
C ILE A 430 23.78 -16.26 0.36
N SER A 431 24.15 -14.98 0.38
CA SER A 431 24.24 -14.23 -0.88
C SER A 431 25.33 -14.79 -1.79
N LYS A 432 25.19 -14.61 -3.12
CA LYS A 432 26.18 -15.11 -4.09
C LYS A 432 27.57 -14.49 -3.92
N CYS A 433 27.67 -13.38 -3.19
CA CYS A 433 28.94 -12.73 -2.85
C CYS A 433 29.46 -13.09 -1.45
N THR A 434 28.80 -14.00 -0.71
CA THR A 434 29.31 -14.52 0.57
C THR A 434 30.45 -15.49 0.34
N ARG A 435 31.60 -15.19 0.93
CA ARG A 435 32.75 -16.10 1.00
C ARG A 435 32.65 -16.99 2.24
N CYS A 436 32.92 -18.27 2.06
CA CYS A 436 32.94 -19.25 3.14
C CYS A 436 34.34 -19.88 3.23
N GLU A 437 34.89 -19.92 4.43
CA GLU A 437 36.18 -20.56 4.70
C GLU A 437 36.00 -22.07 4.78
N THR A 438 36.42 -22.76 3.71
CA THR A 438 36.40 -24.22 3.63
C THR A 438 37.69 -24.82 4.14
N ARG A 439 37.59 -26.06 4.65
CA ARG A 439 38.75 -26.81 5.16
C ARG A 439 39.81 -27.04 4.09
N GLU A 440 39.38 -27.30 2.86
CA GLU A 440 40.24 -27.79 1.78
C GLU A 440 40.83 -26.66 0.93
N ARG A 441 40.06 -25.60 0.69
CA ARG A 441 40.42 -24.56 -0.31
C ARG A 441 40.47 -23.14 0.27
N GLY A 442 40.33 -23.00 1.59
CA GLY A 442 40.19 -21.70 2.22
C GLY A 442 38.92 -21.01 1.74
N TYR A 443 38.95 -19.69 1.55
CA TYR A 443 37.77 -18.93 1.16
C TYR A 443 37.35 -19.20 -0.29
N VAL A 444 36.13 -19.69 -0.45
CA VAL A 444 35.46 -19.87 -1.74
C VAL A 444 34.05 -19.24 -1.70
N TYR A 445 33.47 -19.00 -2.88
CA TYR A 445 32.07 -18.60 -3.02
C TYR A 445 31.17 -19.83 -3.18
N GLY A 446 29.86 -19.64 -3.02
CA GLY A 446 28.88 -20.73 -3.05
C GLY A 446 28.97 -21.65 -4.27
N ASP A 447 29.22 -21.10 -5.46
CA ASP A 447 29.37 -21.84 -6.73
C ASP A 447 30.53 -22.85 -6.72
N ALA A 448 31.49 -22.71 -5.80
CA ALA A 448 32.64 -23.59 -5.65
C ALA A 448 32.64 -24.37 -4.32
N ILE A 449 31.58 -24.28 -3.50
CA ILE A 449 31.50 -24.95 -2.19
C ILE A 449 31.08 -26.42 -2.28
N GLU A 450 30.29 -26.81 -3.29
CA GLU A 450 29.80 -28.19 -3.38
C GLU A 450 30.96 -29.20 -3.36
N GLY A 451 30.90 -30.14 -2.43
CA GLY A 451 31.93 -31.13 -2.18
C GLY A 451 33.08 -30.68 -1.25
N LEU A 452 33.07 -29.45 -0.74
CA LEU A 452 33.99 -28.94 0.27
C LEU A 452 33.34 -28.95 1.66
N SER A 453 34.14 -28.78 2.70
CA SER A 453 33.65 -28.85 4.09
C SER A 453 33.50 -27.47 4.72
N LEU A 454 32.40 -27.27 5.46
CA LEU A 454 32.16 -26.12 6.35
C LEU A 454 31.89 -26.60 7.79
N PRO A 455 32.10 -25.76 8.82
CA PRO A 455 31.74 -26.13 10.18
C PRO A 455 30.22 -26.19 10.35
N VAL A 456 29.73 -27.31 10.86
CA VAL A 456 28.31 -27.57 11.13
C VAL A 456 28.14 -27.98 12.60
N ALA A 457 27.06 -27.52 13.23
CA ALA A 457 26.71 -27.87 14.61
C ALA A 457 25.19 -27.86 14.83
N GLY A 458 24.74 -28.49 15.92
CA GLY A 458 23.39 -28.32 16.44
C GLY A 458 23.31 -27.26 17.56
N ASP A 459 22.27 -27.33 18.39
CA ASP A 459 22.09 -26.43 19.55
C ASP A 459 23.18 -26.56 20.62
N ASP A 460 23.93 -27.67 20.64
CA ASP A 460 25.09 -27.86 21.51
C ASP A 460 26.31 -27.04 21.09
N LEU A 461 26.27 -26.44 19.89
CA LEU A 461 27.34 -25.64 19.28
C LEU A 461 28.67 -26.41 19.18
N ALA A 462 28.61 -27.74 19.13
CA ALA A 462 29.76 -28.60 18.92
C ALA A 462 30.12 -28.67 17.43
N PHE A 463 30.78 -27.62 16.93
CA PHE A 463 31.16 -27.52 15.52
C PHE A 463 32.15 -28.61 15.11
N HIS A 464 31.87 -29.23 13.96
CA HIS A 464 32.76 -30.15 13.28
C HIS A 464 32.74 -29.87 11.78
N TRP A 465 33.81 -30.23 11.08
CA TRP A 465 33.87 -30.08 9.63
C TRP A 465 32.99 -31.13 8.96
N GLU A 466 32.06 -30.66 8.14
CA GLU A 466 31.10 -31.49 7.44
C GLU A 466 31.00 -31.06 5.98
N ARG A 467 30.83 -32.03 5.07
CA ARG A 467 30.82 -31.77 3.62
C ARG A 467 29.49 -31.14 3.21
N ILE A 468 29.56 -30.12 2.35
CA ILE A 468 28.40 -29.57 1.66
C ILE A 468 28.11 -30.45 0.44
N VAL A 469 26.96 -31.11 0.43
CA VAL A 469 26.58 -32.09 -0.60
C VAL A 469 25.77 -31.49 -1.74
N ARG A 470 25.20 -30.30 -1.52
CA ARG A 470 24.35 -29.65 -2.51
C ARG A 470 24.46 -28.14 -2.39
N VAL A 471 24.68 -27.49 -3.52
CA VAL A 471 24.53 -26.04 -3.67
C VAL A 471 23.52 -25.74 -4.75
N GLU A 472 22.48 -25.00 -4.41
CA GLU A 472 21.41 -24.64 -5.35
C GLU A 472 21.21 -23.15 -5.44
N ASP A 473 20.77 -22.68 -6.61
CA ASP A 473 20.31 -21.31 -6.74
C ASP A 473 19.03 -21.11 -5.90
N ALA A 474 19.08 -20.17 -4.95
CA ALA A 474 17.97 -19.87 -4.05
C ALA A 474 17.15 -18.65 -4.52
N GLY A 475 17.44 -18.13 -5.71
CA GLY A 475 16.82 -16.93 -6.25
C GLY A 475 17.20 -15.66 -5.47
N GLU A 476 16.41 -14.61 -5.65
CA GLU A 476 16.55 -13.38 -4.86
C GLU A 476 15.89 -13.54 -3.49
N GLN A 477 16.63 -13.23 -2.43
CA GLN A 477 16.16 -13.27 -1.04
C GLN A 477 16.53 -11.97 -0.33
N LEU A 478 15.75 -11.59 0.69
CA LEU A 478 16.14 -10.50 1.58
C LEU A 478 17.33 -10.98 2.42
N VAL A 479 18.47 -10.31 2.31
CA VAL A 479 19.73 -10.66 2.99
C VAL A 479 20.03 -9.62 4.07
N ALA A 480 20.39 -10.11 5.26
CA ALA A 480 20.80 -9.26 6.36
C ALA A 480 22.32 -9.16 6.41
N LYS A 481 22.88 -7.96 6.19
CA LYS A 481 24.31 -7.73 6.30
C LYS A 481 24.72 -7.58 7.76
N ILE A 482 25.23 -8.66 8.33
CA ILE A 482 25.66 -8.77 9.71
C ILE A 482 27.17 -8.55 9.82
N TYR A 483 27.57 -7.56 10.61
CA TYR A 483 28.96 -7.32 11.00
C TYR A 483 29.20 -7.79 12.45
N ALA A 484 30.09 -8.76 12.63
CA ALA A 484 30.53 -9.28 13.93
C ALA A 484 32.05 -9.15 14.14
N GLY A 485 32.63 -8.06 13.62
CA GLY A 485 34.07 -7.78 13.74
C GLY A 485 34.94 -8.78 12.97
N ASP A 486 34.60 -9.05 11.72
CA ASP A 486 35.35 -9.92 10.80
C ASP A 486 35.50 -11.40 11.21
N ARG A 487 34.53 -11.95 11.94
CA ARG A 487 34.50 -13.36 12.37
C ARG A 487 33.46 -14.17 11.60
N ASN A 488 33.77 -15.46 11.39
CA ASN A 488 32.79 -16.48 10.96
C ASN A 488 31.68 -16.61 12.00
N TYR A 489 30.42 -16.73 11.59
CA TYR A 489 29.30 -16.91 12.51
C TYR A 489 28.33 -17.98 12.00
N ALA A 490 27.54 -18.51 12.92
CA ALA A 490 26.65 -19.63 12.67
C ALA A 490 25.24 -19.17 12.28
N ALA A 491 24.70 -19.74 11.21
CA ALA A 491 23.32 -19.50 10.78
C ALA A 491 22.72 -20.76 10.16
N GLY A 492 21.40 -20.92 10.26
CA GLY A 492 20.67 -22.07 9.77
C GLY A 492 19.34 -21.70 9.16
N GLY A 493 18.83 -22.54 8.27
CA GLY A 493 17.49 -22.42 7.72
C GLY A 493 16.39 -22.88 8.69
N GLU A 494 16.77 -23.58 9.75
CA GLU A 494 15.88 -24.03 10.83
C GLU A 494 16.60 -23.94 12.19
N PRO A 495 15.87 -23.82 13.32
CA PRO A 495 16.48 -23.89 14.65
C PRO A 495 17.19 -25.22 14.90
N GLY A 496 18.29 -25.20 15.66
CA GLY A 496 19.00 -26.40 16.07
C GLY A 496 19.89 -27.05 15.01
N ARG A 497 20.08 -26.42 13.84
CA ARG A 497 21.05 -26.85 12.81
C ARG A 497 21.70 -25.65 12.15
N TYR A 498 23.01 -25.54 12.28
CA TYR A 498 23.74 -24.33 11.90
C TYR A 498 24.96 -24.65 11.05
N ILE A 499 25.18 -23.84 10.02
CA ILE A 499 26.39 -23.84 9.20
C ILE A 499 27.12 -22.51 9.46
N SER A 500 28.43 -22.57 9.71
CA SER A 500 29.22 -21.36 9.89
C SER A 500 29.69 -20.77 8.57
N THR A 501 29.41 -19.47 8.35
CA THR A 501 29.73 -18.74 7.12
C THR A 501 30.26 -17.31 7.41
N HIS A 502 31.17 -16.81 6.53
CA HIS A 502 31.73 -15.43 6.40
C HIS A 502 32.38 -14.73 7.64
N ASN A 503 33.55 -14.06 7.54
CA ASN A 503 33.69 -12.66 7.06
C ASN A 503 35.04 -12.30 6.37
N THR A 504 34.93 -11.28 5.51
CA THR A 504 35.67 -10.64 4.42
C THR A 504 37.18 -10.36 4.51
N SER A 505 37.91 -10.79 5.53
CA SER A 505 39.37 -10.68 5.52
C SER A 505 40.07 -11.92 6.02
N VAL A 506 41.16 -12.28 5.36
CA VAL A 506 42.04 -13.38 5.79
C VAL A 506 42.47 -13.05 7.22
N ALA A 507 42.19 -13.92 8.19
CA ALA A 507 42.86 -13.86 9.47
C ALA A 507 44.36 -13.76 9.18
N LYS A 508 45.01 -12.64 9.55
CA LYS A 508 46.47 -12.58 9.50
C LYS A 508 46.96 -13.69 10.42
N ARG A 509 47.41 -14.79 9.82
CA ARG A 509 48.09 -15.88 10.51
C ARG A 509 49.36 -15.36 11.16
#